data_AF-D0UN87-F1
#
_entry.id   AF-D0UN87-F1
#
_cell.length_a   1.000
_cell.length_b   1.000
_cell.length_c   1.000
_cell.angle_alpha   90.00
_cell.angle_beta   90.00
_cell.angle_gamma   90.00
#
_symmetry.space_group_name_H-M   'P 1'
#
loop_
_entity.id
_entity.type
_entity.pdbx_description
1 polymer ?
#
loop_
_entity_poly.entity_id
_entity_poly.type
_entity_poly.pdbx_seq_one_letter_code
_entity_poly.pdbx_strand_id
1 'polypeptide(L)'
;PIINSTNRGRDLIGVQNLIKKHQASMAEINNHEPRIDVVSRSAQGMVEQGHFASEDIKTRLSTLHDHWNILKEKASQRKQDLEDSLQAHQYFADAGEAESWMREKEPLAGNADYGKDEDASEALLKKQEALMSDLEAFKNTIKDLKEQAAGCRQQETPVIDMIGKECVMALYDYTEKSPREVSMKKGDVLTLLNSNNK
;
A
#
# COMPACT_ATOMS: atom_id res chain seq x y z
N PRO A 1 -8.67 5.67 16.31
CA PRO A 1 -8.17 6.75 15.43
C PRO A 1 -7.75 6.20 14.06
N ILE A 2 -8.22 6.79 12.96
CA ILE A 2 -7.97 6.31 11.58
C ILE A 2 -6.47 6.18 11.28
N ILE A 3 -5.64 7.05 11.87
CA ILE A 3 -4.17 7.09 11.70
C ILE A 3 -3.48 5.83 12.24
N ASN A 4 -4.01 5.20 13.29
CA ASN A 4 -3.47 3.96 13.86
C ASN A 4 -4.08 2.70 13.22
N SER A 5 -4.95 2.85 12.23
CA SER A 5 -5.53 1.68 11.57
C SER A 5 -4.45 0.93 10.81
N THR A 6 -4.52 -0.40 10.81
CA THR A 6 -3.68 -1.28 9.99
C THR A 6 -4.41 -1.74 8.73
N ASN A 7 -5.66 -1.31 8.51
CA ASN A 7 -6.42 -1.64 7.31
C ASN A 7 -5.82 -0.90 6.09
N ARG A 8 -5.43 -1.69 5.10
CA ARG A 8 -4.77 -1.28 3.84
C ARG A 8 -5.64 -1.46 2.59
N GLY A 9 -6.88 -1.94 2.71
CA GLY A 9 -7.76 -2.26 1.58
C GLY A 9 -7.65 -3.72 1.15
N ARG A 10 -8.66 -4.22 0.44
CA ARG A 10 -8.70 -5.60 -0.10
C ARG A 10 -8.81 -5.64 -1.62
N ASP A 11 -9.10 -4.50 -2.24
CA ASP A 11 -9.32 -4.29 -3.65
C ASP A 11 -8.99 -2.83 -4.00
N LEU A 12 -8.82 -2.54 -5.29
CA LEU A 12 -8.43 -1.21 -5.78
C LEU A 12 -9.36 -0.11 -5.27
N ILE A 13 -10.67 -0.36 -5.30
CA ILE A 13 -11.70 0.59 -4.85
C ILE A 13 -11.60 0.84 -3.34
N GLY A 14 -11.41 -0.21 -2.54
CA GLY A 14 -11.23 -0.14 -1.10
C GLY A 14 -10.00 0.67 -0.72
N VAL A 15 -8.86 0.47 -1.39
CA VAL A 15 -7.65 1.25 -1.16
C VAL A 15 -7.87 2.74 -1.50
N GLN A 16 -8.44 3.04 -2.67
CA GLN A 16 -8.74 4.42 -3.08
C GLN A 16 -9.64 5.14 -2.07
N ASN A 17 -10.64 4.45 -1.53
CA ASN A 17 -11.51 4.99 -0.49
C ASN A 17 -10.76 5.25 0.83
N LEU A 18 -9.85 4.36 1.22
CA LEU A 18 -9.00 4.55 2.40
C LEU A 18 -8.03 5.72 2.23
N ILE A 19 -7.47 5.91 1.03
CA ILE A 19 -6.62 7.06 0.70
C ILE A 19 -7.41 8.36 0.83
N LYS A 20 -8.61 8.45 0.25
CA LYS A 20 -9.48 9.63 0.38
C LYS A 20 -9.78 9.96 1.85
N LYS A 21 -10.11 8.96 2.66
CA LYS A 21 -10.32 9.14 4.11
C LYS A 21 -9.06 9.62 4.82
N HIS A 22 -7.89 9.05 4.48
CA HIS A 22 -6.62 9.45 5.06
C HIS A 22 -6.22 10.88 4.68
N GLN A 23 -6.48 11.31 3.44
CA GLN A 23 -6.29 12.69 2.99
C GLN A 23 -7.11 13.68 3.82
N ALA A 24 -8.36 13.35 4.15
CA ALA A 24 -9.17 14.18 5.05
C ALA A 24 -8.54 14.29 6.45
N SER A 25 -8.07 13.17 7.03
CA SER A 25 -7.36 13.20 8.31
C SER A 25 -6.05 13.99 8.25
N MET A 26 -5.29 13.92 7.15
CA MET A 26 -4.08 14.72 6.95
C MET A 26 -4.39 16.22 6.89
N ALA A 27 -5.46 16.60 6.22
CA ALA A 27 -5.92 17.99 6.19
C ALA A 27 -6.28 18.48 7.60
N GLU A 28 -6.97 17.67 8.40
CA GLU A 28 -7.27 18.01 9.80
C GLU A 28 -5.99 18.18 10.64
N ILE A 29 -5.02 17.27 10.53
CA ILE A 29 -3.72 17.40 11.22
C ILE A 29 -3.03 18.71 10.80
N ASN A 30 -2.91 18.98 9.51
CA ASN A 30 -2.25 20.18 9.03
C ASN A 30 -2.98 21.47 9.50
N ASN A 31 -4.31 21.45 9.59
CA ASN A 31 -5.10 22.56 10.12
C ASN A 31 -4.85 22.82 11.61
N HIS A 32 -4.38 21.82 12.37
CA HIS A 32 -4.02 21.97 13.78
C HIS A 32 -2.59 22.46 13.99
N GLU A 33 -1.71 22.38 13.01
CA GLU A 33 -0.31 22.78 13.12
C GLU A 33 -0.13 24.25 13.58
N PRO A 34 -0.86 25.25 13.04
CA PRO A 34 -0.74 26.62 13.51
C PRO A 34 -1.13 26.80 14.99
N ARG A 35 -2.05 25.99 15.50
CA ARG A 35 -2.46 26.04 16.92
C ARG A 35 -1.36 25.50 17.83
N ILE A 36 -0.67 24.44 17.40
CA ILE A 36 0.51 23.92 18.10
C ILE A 36 1.58 25.02 18.14
N ASP A 37 1.86 25.68 17.02
CA ASP A 37 2.86 26.75 16.95
C ASP A 37 2.54 27.96 17.83
N VAL A 38 1.26 28.35 17.92
CA VAL A 38 0.82 29.43 18.81
C VAL A 38 1.02 29.05 20.28
N VAL A 39 0.64 27.83 20.67
CA VAL A 39 0.84 27.34 22.04
C VAL A 39 2.33 27.26 22.36
N SER A 40 3.15 26.74 21.44
CA SER A 40 4.60 26.64 21.61
C SER A 40 5.26 28.00 21.81
N ARG A 41 4.91 28.99 20.98
CA ARG A 41 5.42 30.37 21.12
C ARG A 41 4.99 31.01 22.44
N SER A 42 3.74 30.82 22.85
CA SER A 42 3.26 31.36 24.12
C SER A 42 3.98 30.74 25.32
N ALA A 43 4.18 29.42 25.31
CA ALA A 43 4.91 28.70 26.35
C ALA A 43 6.39 29.16 26.43
N GLN A 44 7.05 29.33 25.29
CA GLN A 44 8.42 29.85 25.22
C GLN A 44 8.50 31.27 25.81
N GLY A 45 7.57 32.16 25.45
CA GLY A 45 7.52 33.51 25.99
C GLY A 45 7.34 33.56 27.51
N MET A 46 6.52 32.67 28.09
CA MET A 46 6.38 32.57 29.55
C MET A 46 7.69 32.12 30.23
N VAL A 47 8.40 31.18 29.61
CA VAL A 47 9.69 30.71 30.12
C VAL A 47 10.75 31.81 30.06
N GLU A 48 10.81 32.58 28.96
CA GLU A 48 11.75 33.70 28.80
C GLU A 48 11.49 34.83 29.80
N GLN A 49 10.23 35.06 30.18
CA GLN A 49 9.83 36.04 31.19
C GLN A 49 10.10 35.58 32.63
N GLY A 50 10.69 34.39 32.84
CA GLY A 50 11.00 33.87 34.17
C GLY A 50 9.75 33.47 34.96
N HIS A 51 8.71 32.98 34.29
CA HIS A 51 7.47 32.54 34.94
C HIS A 51 7.77 31.49 36.03
N PHE A 52 7.09 31.57 37.18
CA PHE A 52 7.38 30.72 38.35
C PHE A 52 7.28 29.21 38.06
N ALA A 53 6.44 28.82 37.10
CA ALA A 53 6.24 27.45 36.64
C ALA A 53 7.03 27.09 35.36
N SER A 54 8.14 27.78 35.07
CA SER A 54 8.90 27.62 33.81
C SER A 54 9.32 26.16 33.53
N GLU A 55 9.75 25.42 34.55
CA GLU A 55 10.17 24.02 34.38
C GLU A 55 9.01 23.09 34.01
N ASP A 56 7.84 23.29 34.62
CA ASP A 56 6.62 22.55 34.27
C ASP A 56 6.16 22.89 32.84
N ILE A 57 6.24 24.17 32.45
CA ILE A 57 5.89 24.64 31.11
C ILE A 57 6.81 24.00 30.06
N LYS A 58 8.14 23.99 30.28
CA LYS A 58 9.10 23.33 29.38
C LYS A 58 8.81 21.84 29.21
N THR A 59 8.55 21.14 30.32
CA THR A 59 8.27 19.70 30.30
C THR A 59 7.01 19.38 29.50
N ARG A 60 5.94 20.15 29.72
CA ARG A 60 4.68 20.02 28.96
C ARG A 60 4.85 20.36 27.49
N LEU A 61 5.64 21.39 27.18
CA LEU A 61 5.93 21.79 25.80
C LEU A 61 6.72 20.70 25.05
N SER A 62 7.74 20.10 25.69
CA SER A 62 8.47 18.96 25.12
C SER A 62 7.55 17.80 24.82
N THR A 63 6.73 17.40 25.81
CA THR A 63 5.76 16.30 25.66
C THR A 63 4.77 16.55 24.52
N LEU A 64 4.31 17.80 24.37
CA LEU A 64 3.43 18.19 23.27
C LEU A 64 4.12 18.01 21.91
N HIS A 65 5.37 18.47 21.78
CA HIS A 65 6.14 18.30 20.56
C HIS A 65 6.41 16.84 20.23
N ASP A 66 6.75 16.02 21.21
CA ASP A 66 6.99 14.58 21.03
C ASP A 66 5.72 13.89 20.52
N HIS A 67 4.57 14.12 21.15
CA HIS A 67 3.30 13.59 20.69
C HIS A 67 2.91 14.08 19.29
N TRP A 68 3.15 15.35 18.98
CA TRP A 68 2.89 15.92 17.67
C TRP A 68 3.73 15.28 16.57
N ASN A 69 5.04 15.10 16.83
CA ASN A 69 5.96 14.48 15.89
C ASN A 69 5.60 13.01 15.66
N ILE A 70 5.31 12.25 16.72
CA ILE A 70 4.85 10.86 16.62
C ILE A 70 3.56 10.76 15.80
N LEU A 71 2.62 11.70 15.98
CA LEU A 71 1.38 11.73 15.20
C LEU A 71 1.66 11.94 13.70
N LYS A 72 2.53 12.91 13.36
CA LYS A 72 2.93 13.18 11.97
C LYS A 72 3.65 12.00 11.33
N GLU A 73 4.55 11.37 12.07
CA GLU A 73 5.27 10.17 11.61
C GLU A 73 4.31 9.02 11.31
N LYS A 74 3.39 8.71 12.24
CA LYS A 74 2.36 7.67 12.03
C LYS A 74 1.45 7.98 10.84
N ALA A 75 1.08 9.24 10.66
CA ALA A 75 0.28 9.66 9.52
C ALA A 75 1.05 9.49 8.20
N SER A 76 2.32 9.89 8.16
CA SER A 76 3.18 9.68 7.00
C SER A 76 3.41 8.19 6.68
N GLN A 77 3.64 7.36 7.70
CA GLN A 77 3.81 5.92 7.50
C GLN A 77 2.53 5.30 6.95
N ARG A 78 1.36 5.67 7.49
CA ARG A 78 0.07 5.21 6.96
C ARG A 78 -0.16 5.65 5.51
N LYS A 79 0.27 6.85 5.13
CA LYS A 79 0.21 7.31 3.74
C LYS A 79 1.02 6.37 2.84
N GLN A 80 2.28 6.11 3.19
CA GLN A 80 3.15 5.22 2.43
C GLN A 80 2.53 3.82 2.31
N ASP A 81 2.02 3.27 3.42
CA ASP A 81 1.37 1.97 3.43
C ASP A 81 0.16 1.90 2.47
N LEU A 82 -0.63 2.97 2.36
CA LEU A 82 -1.77 3.02 1.45
C LEU A 82 -1.34 3.21 -0.01
N GLU A 83 -0.27 3.96 -0.27
CA GLU A 83 0.31 4.15 -1.59
C GLU A 83 0.92 2.85 -2.14
N ASP A 84 1.64 2.10 -1.29
CA ASP A 84 2.19 0.79 -1.65
C ASP A 84 1.06 -0.21 -1.96
N SER A 85 0.00 -0.23 -1.14
CA SER A 85 -1.19 -1.06 -1.37
C SER A 85 -1.90 -0.69 -2.68
N LEU A 86 -2.00 0.61 -2.99
CA LEU A 86 -2.62 1.09 -4.22
C LEU A 86 -1.84 0.59 -5.44
N GLN A 87 -0.51 0.71 -5.40
CA GLN A 87 0.36 0.28 -6.49
C GLN A 87 0.22 -1.23 -6.73
N ALA A 88 0.24 -2.04 -5.68
CA ALA A 88 0.07 -3.49 -5.78
C ALA A 88 -1.29 -3.86 -6.39
N HIS A 89 -2.38 -3.26 -5.91
CA HIS A 89 -3.71 -3.54 -6.43
C HIS A 89 -3.91 -3.06 -7.88
N GLN A 90 -3.28 -1.95 -8.27
CA GLN A 90 -3.29 -1.49 -9.67
C GLN A 90 -2.56 -2.48 -10.57
N TYR A 91 -1.37 -2.93 -10.15
CA TYR A 91 -0.61 -3.94 -10.88
C TYR A 91 -1.41 -5.23 -11.09
N PHE A 92 -2.06 -5.76 -10.04
CA PHE A 92 -2.85 -6.98 -10.18
C PHE A 92 -4.07 -6.81 -11.10
N ALA A 93 -4.70 -5.63 -11.09
CA ALA A 93 -5.80 -5.33 -12.00
C ALA A 93 -5.31 -5.28 -13.46
N ASP A 94 -4.24 -4.52 -13.71
CA ASP A 94 -3.64 -4.35 -15.04
C ASP A 94 -3.10 -5.69 -15.58
N ALA A 95 -2.48 -6.51 -14.72
CA ALA A 95 -1.99 -7.83 -15.07
C ALA A 95 -3.13 -8.80 -15.41
N GLY A 96 -4.24 -8.76 -14.64
CA GLY A 96 -5.43 -9.55 -14.94
C GLY A 96 -6.08 -9.16 -16.27
N GLU A 97 -6.13 -7.87 -16.59
CA GLU A 97 -6.59 -7.38 -17.90
C GLU A 97 -5.69 -7.88 -19.03
N ALA A 98 -4.37 -7.79 -18.83
CA ALA A 98 -3.39 -8.30 -19.79
C ALA A 98 -3.53 -9.82 -20.02
N GLU A 99 -3.71 -10.61 -18.95
CA GLU A 99 -3.96 -12.04 -19.05
C GLU A 99 -5.25 -12.36 -19.80
N SER A 100 -6.33 -11.62 -19.52
CA SER A 100 -7.61 -11.78 -20.23
C SER A 100 -7.47 -11.48 -21.72
N TRP A 101 -6.77 -10.41 -22.06
CA TRP A 101 -6.49 -10.03 -23.45
C TRP A 101 -5.68 -11.12 -24.17
N MET A 102 -4.63 -11.63 -23.55
CA MET A 102 -3.81 -12.71 -24.13
C MET A 102 -4.64 -13.98 -24.39
N ARG A 103 -5.50 -14.38 -23.44
CA ARG A 103 -6.40 -15.54 -23.60
C ARG A 103 -7.39 -15.35 -24.75
N GLU A 104 -7.85 -14.13 -25.00
CA GLU A 104 -8.73 -13.82 -26.13
C GLU A 104 -8.01 -13.94 -27.48
N LYS A 105 -6.74 -13.51 -27.54
CA LYS A 105 -5.94 -13.50 -28.78
C LYS A 105 -5.27 -14.84 -29.10
N GLU A 106 -5.02 -15.69 -28.09
CA GLU A 106 -4.42 -17.02 -28.23
C GLU A 106 -5.06 -17.91 -29.32
N PRO A 107 -6.39 -18.08 -29.39
CA PRO A 107 -7.01 -18.90 -30.44
C PRO A 107 -6.88 -18.29 -31.85
N LEU A 108 -6.71 -16.97 -31.96
CA LEU A 108 -6.50 -16.32 -33.26
C LEU A 108 -5.10 -16.61 -33.81
N ALA A 109 -4.11 -16.67 -32.92
CA ALA A 109 -2.72 -16.99 -33.28
C ALA A 109 -2.53 -18.48 -33.60
N GLY A 110 -3.28 -19.36 -32.95
CA GLY A 110 -3.22 -20.82 -33.15
C GLY A 110 -4.06 -21.36 -34.31
N ASN A 111 -4.77 -20.49 -35.06
CA ASN A 111 -5.64 -20.93 -36.14
C ASN A 111 -4.81 -21.38 -37.37
N ALA A 112 -4.89 -22.67 -37.72
CA ALA A 112 -4.22 -23.26 -38.88
C ALA A 112 -5.08 -23.27 -40.15
N ASP A 113 -6.13 -22.46 -40.21
CA ASP A 113 -6.90 -22.23 -41.43
C ASP A 113 -6.08 -21.36 -42.41
N TYR A 114 -5.87 -21.88 -43.62
CA TYR A 114 -5.12 -21.20 -44.68
C TYR A 114 -6.03 -20.64 -45.78
N GLY A 115 -7.35 -20.80 -45.66
CA GLY A 115 -8.30 -20.40 -46.68
C GLY A 115 -8.47 -21.47 -47.75
N LYS A 116 -9.68 -21.52 -48.33
CA LYS A 116 -10.06 -22.49 -49.38
C LYS A 116 -9.85 -21.97 -50.81
N ASP A 117 -9.67 -20.66 -50.94
CA ASP A 117 -9.51 -19.91 -52.19
C ASP A 117 -8.65 -18.65 -51.94
N GLU A 118 -8.30 -17.94 -53.02
CA GLU A 118 -7.44 -16.75 -52.99
C GLU A 118 -8.05 -15.64 -52.11
N ASP A 119 -9.34 -15.35 -52.27
CA ASP A 119 -10.05 -14.33 -51.49
C ASP A 119 -10.05 -14.65 -49.98
N ALA A 120 -10.29 -15.92 -49.60
CA ALA A 120 -10.25 -16.34 -48.20
C ALA A 120 -8.83 -16.25 -47.64
N SER A 121 -7.81 -16.59 -48.43
CA SER A 121 -6.40 -16.50 -48.03
C SER A 121 -5.97 -15.04 -47.81
N GLU A 122 -6.39 -14.12 -48.69
CA GLU A 122 -6.12 -12.69 -48.56
C GLU A 122 -6.81 -12.10 -47.32
N ALA A 123 -8.07 -12.50 -47.06
CA ALA A 123 -8.79 -12.09 -45.87
C ALA A 123 -8.11 -12.56 -44.57
N LEU A 124 -7.60 -13.80 -44.54
CA LEU A 124 -6.84 -14.35 -43.42
C LEU A 124 -5.51 -13.61 -43.21
N LEU A 125 -4.80 -13.28 -44.29
CA LEU A 125 -3.56 -12.52 -44.22
C LEU A 125 -3.77 -11.14 -43.59
N LYS A 126 -4.82 -10.42 -44.02
CA LYS A 126 -5.18 -9.13 -43.42
C LYS A 126 -5.52 -9.24 -41.94
N LYS A 127 -6.19 -10.33 -41.54
CA LYS A 127 -6.50 -10.60 -40.12
C LYS A 127 -5.22 -10.87 -39.32
N GLN A 128 -4.25 -11.57 -39.90
CA GLN A 128 -2.96 -11.81 -39.27
C GLN A 128 -2.14 -10.53 -39.13
N GLU A 129 -2.14 -9.64 -40.13
CA GLU A 129 -1.50 -8.33 -40.05
C GLU A 129 -2.10 -7.47 -38.93
N ALA A 130 -3.43 -7.46 -38.79
CA ALA A 130 -4.10 -6.78 -37.69
C ALA A 130 -3.69 -7.37 -36.32
N LEU A 131 -3.63 -8.70 -36.21
CA LEU A 131 -3.16 -9.35 -34.98
C LEU A 131 -1.70 -8.99 -34.64
N MET A 132 -0.81 -8.94 -35.64
CA MET A 132 0.59 -8.55 -35.45
C MET A 132 0.70 -7.09 -34.98
N SER A 133 -0.11 -6.19 -35.54
CA SER A 133 -0.19 -4.79 -35.10
C SER A 133 -0.68 -4.69 -33.65
N ASP A 134 -1.72 -5.45 -33.29
CA ASP A 134 -2.25 -5.52 -31.93
C ASP A 134 -1.18 -6.01 -30.94
N LEU A 135 -0.42 -7.07 -31.30
CA LEU A 135 0.66 -7.62 -30.47
C LEU A 135 1.80 -6.63 -30.25
N GLU A 136 2.22 -5.88 -31.28
CA GLU A 136 3.26 -4.87 -31.12
C GLU A 136 2.80 -3.71 -30.25
N ALA A 137 1.53 -3.31 -30.32
CA ALA A 137 0.97 -2.31 -29.41
C ALA A 137 0.95 -2.82 -27.96
N PHE A 138 0.55 -4.07 -27.75
CA PHE A 138 0.46 -4.69 -26.42
C PHE A 138 1.80 -4.89 -25.72
N LYS A 139 2.90 -4.93 -26.47
CA LYS A 139 4.27 -4.94 -25.94
C LYS A 139 4.54 -3.77 -25.00
N ASN A 140 3.96 -2.60 -25.26
CA ASN A 140 4.08 -1.45 -24.37
C ASN A 140 3.40 -1.72 -23.03
N THR A 141 2.19 -2.29 -23.03
CA THR A 141 1.47 -2.69 -21.81
C THR A 141 2.29 -3.67 -20.97
N ILE A 142 2.91 -4.68 -21.60
CA ILE A 142 3.78 -5.64 -20.88
C ILE A 142 5.03 -4.96 -20.30
N LYS A 143 5.60 -4.00 -21.02
CA LYS A 143 6.73 -3.21 -20.53
C LYS A 143 6.33 -2.37 -19.33
N ASP A 144 5.19 -1.68 -19.39
CA ASP A 144 4.67 -0.86 -18.30
C ASP A 144 4.36 -1.72 -17.07
N LEU A 145 3.73 -2.88 -17.26
CA LEU A 145 3.50 -3.87 -16.19
C LEU A 145 4.80 -4.34 -15.53
N LYS A 146 5.87 -4.55 -16.30
CA LYS A 146 7.18 -4.92 -15.76
C LYS A 146 7.80 -3.80 -14.94
N GLU A 147 7.69 -2.56 -15.40
CA GLU A 147 8.15 -1.38 -14.66
C GLU A 147 7.34 -1.18 -13.37
N GLN A 148 6.02 -1.30 -13.44
CA GLN A 148 5.13 -1.28 -12.27
C GLN A 148 5.49 -2.37 -11.26
N ALA A 149 5.72 -3.61 -11.71
CA ALA A 149 6.11 -4.73 -10.85
C ALA A 149 7.45 -4.48 -10.13
N ALA A 150 8.44 -3.91 -10.83
CA ALA A 150 9.72 -3.53 -10.23
C ALA A 150 9.58 -2.41 -9.19
N GLY A 151 8.58 -1.54 -9.37
CA GLY A 151 8.27 -0.45 -8.44
C GLY A 151 7.44 -0.89 -7.23
N CYS A 152 6.74 -2.03 -7.30
CA CYS A 152 5.90 -2.53 -6.21
C CYS A 152 6.78 -2.93 -5.03
N ARG A 153 6.78 -2.12 -3.98
CA ARG A 153 7.35 -2.52 -2.69
C ARG A 153 6.45 -3.61 -2.12
N GLN A 154 7.02 -4.79 -1.97
CA GLN A 154 6.34 -5.96 -1.43
C GLN A 154 5.76 -5.62 -0.05
N GLN A 155 4.46 -5.32 0.01
CA GLN A 155 3.72 -5.42 1.25
C GLN A 155 3.44 -6.91 1.44
N GLU A 156 3.94 -7.45 2.55
CA GLU A 156 3.53 -8.76 3.03
C GLU A 156 2.01 -8.75 3.20
N THR A 157 1.32 -9.22 2.17
CA THR A 157 0.04 -9.86 2.37
C THR A 157 0.28 -10.96 3.40
N PRO A 158 -0.58 -11.07 4.44
CA PRO A 158 -0.47 -12.20 5.33
C PRO A 158 -0.50 -13.46 4.47
N VAL A 159 0.60 -14.21 4.48
CA VAL A 159 0.73 -15.41 3.66
C VAL A 159 -0.27 -16.39 4.25
N ILE A 160 -1.27 -16.78 3.47
CA ILE A 160 -2.14 -17.88 3.86
C ILE A 160 -1.31 -19.14 3.67
N ASP A 161 -0.87 -19.76 4.77
CA ASP A 161 -0.19 -21.06 4.74
C ASP A 161 -1.11 -22.12 4.10
N MET A 162 -0.55 -23.26 3.67
CA MET A 162 -1.27 -24.38 3.03
C MET A 162 -2.48 -24.90 3.85
N ILE A 163 -2.56 -24.51 5.12
CA ILE A 163 -3.62 -24.87 6.09
C ILE A 163 -4.65 -23.73 6.26
N GLY A 164 -4.60 -22.66 5.46
CA GLY A 164 -5.57 -21.57 5.51
C GLY A 164 -5.34 -20.56 6.65
N LYS A 165 -4.16 -20.54 7.27
CA LYS A 165 -3.84 -19.64 8.39
C LYS A 165 -3.06 -18.42 7.91
N GLU A 166 -3.45 -17.25 8.40
CA GLU A 166 -2.76 -15.98 8.11
C GLU A 166 -1.40 -15.95 8.81
N CYS A 167 -0.32 -15.67 8.06
CA CYS A 167 1.04 -15.55 8.58
C CYS A 167 1.62 -14.15 8.32
N VAL A 168 2.41 -13.61 9.24
CA VAL A 168 3.05 -12.29 9.16
C VAL A 168 4.51 -12.37 9.58
N MET A 169 5.39 -11.53 9.02
CA MET A 169 6.79 -11.47 9.47
C MET A 169 6.97 -10.46 10.60
N ALA A 170 7.82 -10.80 11.57
CA ALA A 170 8.24 -9.90 12.63
C ALA A 170 9.15 -8.80 12.07
N LEU A 171 8.73 -7.54 12.21
CA LEU A 171 9.50 -6.38 11.74
C LEU A 171 10.59 -5.92 12.73
N TYR A 172 10.47 -6.31 14.00
CA TYR A 172 11.36 -5.94 15.08
C TYR A 172 11.56 -7.12 16.03
N ASP A 173 12.67 -7.10 16.76
CA ASP A 173 12.85 -8.00 17.90
C ASP A 173 11.86 -7.61 19.00
N TYR A 174 11.14 -8.59 19.54
CA TYR A 174 10.19 -8.43 20.63
C TYR A 174 10.43 -9.48 21.70
N THR A 175 10.39 -9.11 22.97
CA THR A 175 10.49 -10.06 24.09
C THR A 175 9.55 -9.60 25.19
N GLU A 176 8.54 -10.41 25.48
CA GLU A 176 7.57 -10.13 26.53
C GLU A 176 8.04 -10.73 27.86
N LYS A 177 8.22 -9.88 28.88
CA LYS A 177 8.56 -10.32 30.25
C LYS A 177 7.31 -10.76 31.02
N SER A 178 6.60 -11.75 30.48
CA SER A 178 5.44 -12.39 31.12
C SER A 178 5.81 -13.83 31.56
N PRO A 179 5.02 -14.50 32.42
CA PRO A 179 5.30 -15.88 32.84
C PRO A 179 5.24 -16.91 31.70
N ARG A 180 4.77 -16.52 30.51
CA ARG A 180 5.04 -17.21 29.25
C ARG A 180 6.08 -16.37 28.52
N GLU A 181 7.35 -16.76 28.59
CA GLU A 181 8.38 -16.09 27.80
C GLU A 181 8.03 -16.27 26.31
N VAL A 182 7.69 -15.16 25.66
CA VAL A 182 7.52 -15.12 24.21
C VAL A 182 8.55 -14.14 23.67
N SER A 183 9.45 -14.64 22.84
CA SER A 183 10.40 -13.82 22.08
C SER A 183 10.20 -14.04 20.59
N MET A 184 10.24 -12.95 19.83
CA MET A 184 10.22 -12.94 18.37
C MET A 184 11.45 -12.17 17.90
N LYS A 185 12.13 -12.67 16.87
CA LYS A 185 13.22 -11.95 16.20
C LYS A 185 12.72 -11.33 14.91
N LYS A 186 13.33 -10.21 14.53
CA LYS A 186 13.14 -9.60 13.22
C LYS A 186 13.40 -10.64 12.13
N GLY A 187 12.40 -10.85 11.26
CA GLY A 187 12.44 -11.83 10.18
C GLY A 187 11.70 -13.14 10.48
N ASP A 188 11.25 -13.38 11.72
CA ASP A 188 10.47 -14.58 12.05
C ASP A 188 9.08 -14.51 11.38
N VAL A 189 8.66 -15.58 10.72
CA VAL A 189 7.30 -15.71 10.18
C VAL A 189 6.39 -16.34 11.24
N LEU A 190 5.29 -15.66 11.55
CA LEU A 190 4.40 -15.99 12.66
C LEU A 190 2.97 -16.16 12.17
N THR A 191 2.29 -17.15 12.70
CA THR A 191 0.87 -17.35 12.41
C THR A 191 0.01 -16.47 13.32
N LEU A 192 -0.89 -15.69 12.72
CA LEU A 192 -1.90 -14.92 13.44
C LEU A 192 -2.96 -15.88 14.00
N LEU A 193 -3.09 -15.90 15.33
CA LEU A 193 -4.18 -16.60 16.00
C LEU A 193 -5.38 -15.66 16.09
N ASN A 194 -6.42 -15.93 15.31
CA ASN A 194 -7.67 -15.16 15.37
C ASN A 194 -8.33 -15.30 16.75
N SER A 195 -8.82 -14.20 17.32
CA SER A 195 -9.47 -14.11 18.65
C SER A 195 -10.81 -14.87 18.77
N ASN A 196 -11.24 -15.58 17.72
CA ASN A 196 -12.48 -16.35 17.69
C ASN A 196 -12.34 -17.80 18.18
N ASN A 197 -11.15 -18.24 18.58
CA ASN A 197 -10.97 -19.52 19.27
C ASN A 197 -10.90 -19.31 20.80
N LYS A 198 -12.06 -18.97 21.40
CA LYS A 198 -12.34 -19.23 22.81
C LYS A 198 -13.24 -20.45 22.93
#